data_AF-A0A9D6NVB0-F1
#
_entry.id   AF-A0A9D6NVB0-F1
#
_cell.length_a   1.000
_cell.length_b   1.000
_cell.length_c   1.000
_cell.angle_alpha   90.00
_cell.angle_beta   90.00
_cell.angle_gamma   90.00
#
_symmetry.space_group_name_H-M   'P 1'
#
loop_
_entity.id
_entity.type
_entity.pdbx_description
1 polymer ?
#
loop_
_entity_poly.entity_id
_entity_poly.type
_entity_poly.pdbx_seq_one_letter_code
_entity_poly.pdbx_strand_id
1 'polypeptide(L)'
;MKRTNSYTRKNKKLATSRSSERRQRSKWRPSEVNQLRRLYPKHSNQEIARRLRRSLSSVISQAFKLRLKKAPERLVRMGKENIAHRWGPRPQARRKR
;
A
#
# COMPACT_ATOMS: atom_id res chain seq x y z
N MET A 1 7.44 34.79 25.47
CA MET A 1 6.67 33.96 26.43
C MET A 1 6.19 32.69 25.71
N LYS A 2 6.59 31.51 26.20
CA LYS A 2 6.28 30.20 25.58
C LYS A 2 4.87 29.77 26.02
N ARG A 3 3.92 29.71 25.09
CA ARG A 3 2.60 29.10 25.35
C ARG A 3 2.71 27.60 25.11
N THR A 4 2.89 26.83 26.18
CA THR A 4 2.59 25.41 26.19
C THR A 4 1.07 25.25 26.20
N ASN A 5 0.51 24.51 25.24
CA ASN A 5 -0.87 24.06 25.36
C ASN A 5 -0.91 22.54 25.30
N SER A 6 -1.19 21.96 26.46
CA SER A 6 -1.39 20.54 26.66
C SER A 6 -2.70 20.12 26.00
N TYR A 7 -2.66 19.08 25.18
CA TYR A 7 -3.88 18.35 24.83
C TYR A 7 -3.84 16.95 25.42
N THR A 8 -4.68 16.82 26.45
CA THR A 8 -5.51 15.67 26.83
C THR A 8 -4.82 14.34 27.16
N ARG A 9 -4.75 14.04 28.46
CA ARG A 9 -4.74 12.69 29.01
C ARG A 9 -6.14 12.05 28.92
N LYS A 10 -6.12 10.71 28.91
CA LYS A 10 -7.23 9.72 29.12
C LYS A 10 -7.84 9.25 27.78
N ASN A 11 -7.91 7.96 27.43
CA ASN A 11 -8.14 6.78 28.27
C ASN A 11 -7.33 5.54 27.84
N LYS A 12 -6.76 4.89 28.85
CA LYS A 12 -6.06 3.60 28.84
C LYS A 12 -7.06 2.55 29.34
N LYS A 13 -7.57 1.70 28.46
CA LYS A 13 -8.08 0.31 28.66
C LYS A 13 -8.99 -0.07 27.48
N LEU A 14 -8.88 -1.32 27.02
CA LEU A 14 -9.41 -1.95 25.79
C LEU A 14 -8.44 -1.98 24.59
N ALA A 15 -7.36 -2.78 24.69
CA ALA A 15 -6.55 -3.14 23.52
C ALA A 15 -5.84 -4.49 23.69
N THR A 16 -6.59 -5.59 23.81
CA THR A 16 -6.03 -6.95 23.95
C THR A 16 -6.26 -7.88 22.74
N SER A 17 -6.64 -7.36 21.56
CA SER A 17 -6.61 -8.16 20.30
C SER A 17 -5.81 -7.54 19.13
N ARG A 18 -5.62 -6.20 19.10
CA ARG A 18 -4.92 -5.50 18.00
C ARG A 18 -3.42 -5.80 17.91
N SER A 19 -2.80 -6.35 18.95
CA SER A 19 -1.36 -6.62 19.01
C SER A 19 -0.99 -7.95 18.32
N SER A 20 -1.78 -9.00 18.53
CA SER A 20 -1.58 -10.31 17.89
C SER A 20 -1.89 -10.25 16.38
N GLU A 21 -2.96 -9.57 15.97
CA GLU A 21 -3.29 -9.33 14.56
C GLU A 21 -2.25 -8.49 13.80
N ARG A 22 -1.60 -7.54 14.50
CA ARG A 22 -0.49 -6.76 13.94
C ARG A 22 0.76 -7.60 13.74
N ARG A 23 1.07 -8.50 14.69
CA ARG A 23 2.17 -9.47 14.54
C ARG A 23 1.88 -10.50 13.45
N GLN A 24 0.64 -10.97 13.33
CA GLN A 24 0.25 -11.89 12.24
C GLN A 24 0.33 -11.22 10.86
N ARG A 25 0.00 -9.92 10.76
CA ARG A 25 0.22 -9.12 9.54
C ARG A 25 1.70 -8.90 9.20
N SER A 26 2.67 -9.22 10.08
CA SER A 26 4.09 -9.14 9.72
C SER A 26 4.55 -10.35 8.92
N LYS A 27 3.99 -11.54 9.18
CA LYS A 27 4.38 -12.79 8.52
C LYS A 27 3.55 -12.99 7.24
N TRP A 28 4.20 -13.27 6.12
CA TRP A 28 3.52 -13.62 4.87
C TRP A 28 3.04 -15.06 4.94
N ARG A 29 1.73 -15.30 4.79
CA ARG A 29 1.18 -16.66 4.70
C ARG A 29 1.52 -17.24 3.32
N PRO A 30 1.70 -18.57 3.20
CA PRO A 30 1.95 -19.21 1.91
C PRO A 30 0.88 -18.87 0.85
N SER A 31 -0.39 -18.78 1.26
CA SER A 31 -1.50 -18.38 0.38
C SER A 31 -1.34 -16.95 -0.18
N GLU A 32 -0.89 -16.01 0.65
CA GLU A 32 -0.65 -14.62 0.22
C GLU A 32 0.55 -14.55 -0.73
N VAL A 33 1.59 -15.34 -0.49
CA VAL A 33 2.75 -15.45 -1.39
C VAL A 33 2.33 -16.00 -2.75
N ASN A 34 1.49 -17.04 -2.79
CA ASN A 34 0.98 -17.62 -4.03
C ASN A 34 0.09 -16.62 -4.79
N GLN A 35 -0.78 -15.90 -4.09
CA GLN A 35 -1.57 -14.83 -4.68
C GLN A 35 -0.69 -13.71 -5.23
N LEU A 36 0.36 -13.30 -4.49
CA LEU A 36 1.31 -12.30 -4.95
C LEU A 36 1.99 -12.76 -6.25
N ARG A 37 2.51 -13.99 -6.31
CA ARG A 37 3.13 -14.57 -7.52
C ARG A 37 2.20 -14.52 -8.73
N ARG A 38 0.93 -14.87 -8.54
CA ARG A 38 -0.08 -14.88 -9.62
C ARG A 38 -0.47 -13.47 -10.07
N LEU A 39 -0.63 -12.54 -9.14
CA LEU A 39 -1.13 -11.20 -9.44
C LEU A 39 -0.04 -10.25 -9.95
N TYR A 40 1.20 -10.43 -9.48
CA TYR A 40 2.29 -9.48 -9.69
C TYR A 40 2.55 -9.16 -11.16
N PRO A 41 2.62 -10.14 -12.09
CA PRO A 41 2.91 -9.85 -13.49
C PRO A 41 1.89 -8.92 -14.16
N LYS A 42 0.61 -8.99 -13.73
CA LYS A 42 -0.53 -8.36 -14.44
C LYS A 42 -1.07 -7.09 -13.78
N HIS A 43 -0.87 -6.90 -12.47
CA HIS A 43 -1.54 -5.85 -11.69
C HIS A 43 -0.56 -4.79 -11.16
N SER A 44 -1.09 -3.61 -10.80
CA SER A 44 -0.30 -2.58 -10.11
C SER A 44 0.02 -2.99 -8.68
N ASN A 45 1.10 -2.48 -8.11
CA ASN A 45 1.45 -2.77 -6.72
C ASN A 45 0.38 -2.22 -5.75
N GLN A 46 -0.28 -1.11 -6.10
CA GLN A 46 -1.39 -0.53 -5.34
C GLN A 46 -2.63 -1.41 -5.34
N GLU A 47 -2.99 -2.01 -6.48
CA GLU A 47 -4.10 -2.96 -6.57
C GLU A 47 -3.82 -4.22 -5.75
N ILE A 48 -2.61 -4.76 -5.87
CA ILE A 48 -2.19 -5.95 -5.12
C ILE A 48 -2.22 -5.67 -3.62
N ALA A 49 -1.74 -4.51 -3.18
CA ALA A 49 -1.79 -4.07 -1.79
C ALA A 49 -3.24 -4.04 -1.27
N ARG A 50 -4.18 -3.46 -2.04
CA ARG A 50 -5.61 -3.47 -1.71
C ARG A 50 -6.17 -4.89 -1.61
N ARG A 51 -5.90 -5.76 -2.60
CA ARG A 51 -6.41 -7.15 -2.64
C ARG A 51 -5.89 -8.01 -1.50
N LEU A 52 -4.60 -7.88 -1.16
CA LEU A 52 -3.97 -8.62 -0.06
C LEU A 52 -4.18 -7.96 1.31
N ARG A 53 -4.83 -6.79 1.35
CA ARG A 53 -4.97 -5.94 2.54
C ARG A 53 -3.63 -5.69 3.26
N ARG A 54 -2.56 -5.53 2.46
CA ARG A 54 -1.19 -5.22 2.89
C ARG A 54 -0.83 -3.79 2.53
N SER A 55 0.19 -3.23 3.18
CA SER A 55 0.74 -1.95 2.75
C SER A 55 1.50 -2.09 1.43
N LEU A 56 1.53 -1.01 0.65
CA LEU A 56 2.26 -0.96 -0.62
C LEU A 56 3.74 -1.32 -0.44
N SER A 57 4.39 -0.75 0.57
CA SER A 57 5.81 -1.01 0.88
C SER A 57 6.07 -2.49 1.23
N SER A 58 5.15 -3.14 1.94
CA SER A 58 5.25 -4.58 2.25
C SER A 58 5.17 -5.43 0.98
N VAL A 59 4.26 -5.10 0.05
CA VAL A 59 4.13 -5.79 -1.24
C VAL A 59 5.39 -5.61 -2.10
N ILE A 60 5.94 -4.39 -2.18
CA ILE A 60 7.17 -4.10 -2.92
C ILE A 60 8.34 -4.91 -2.34
N SER A 61 8.53 -4.84 -1.02
CA SER A 61 9.61 -5.53 -0.33
C SER A 61 9.50 -7.05 -0.51
N GLN A 62 8.30 -7.61 -0.43
CA GLN A 62 8.10 -9.04 -0.62
C GLN A 62 8.32 -9.46 -2.08
N ALA A 63 7.83 -8.69 -3.05
CA ALA A 63 8.03 -9.00 -4.46
C ALA A 63 9.52 -8.94 -4.85
N PHE A 64 10.26 -7.98 -4.29
CA PHE A 64 11.71 -7.89 -4.44
C PHE A 64 12.42 -9.13 -3.88
N LYS A 65 12.11 -9.54 -2.64
CA LYS A 65 12.64 -10.77 -2.02
C LYS A 65 12.36 -12.02 -2.86
N LEU A 66 11.18 -12.09 -3.48
CA LEU A 66 10.75 -13.19 -4.34
C LEU A 66 11.25 -13.06 -5.80
N ARG A 67 11.99 -11.99 -6.14
CA ARG A 67 12.50 -11.67 -7.47
C ARG A 67 11.41 -11.67 -8.56
N LEU A 68 10.20 -11.22 -8.22
CA LEU A 68 9.08 -11.18 -9.16
C LEU A 68 9.25 -10.03 -10.14
N LYS A 69 8.93 -10.31 -11.40
CA LYS A 69 8.95 -9.32 -12.49
C LYS A 69 7.53 -9.03 -12.97
N LYS A 70 7.31 -7.83 -13.49
CA LYS A 70 6.08 -7.47 -14.22
C LYS A 70 6.14 -8.09 -15.61
N ALA A 71 4.98 -8.45 -16.16
CA ALA A 71 4.91 -8.86 -17.56
C ALA A 71 5.20 -7.66 -18.48
N PRO A 72 5.76 -7.87 -19.68
CA PRO A 72 6.08 -6.79 -20.62
C PRO A 72 4.89 -5.85 -20.88
N GLU A 73 3.70 -6.41 -21.06
CA GLU A 73 2.46 -5.66 -21.34
C GLU A 73 2.11 -4.74 -20.16
N ARG A 74 2.34 -5.20 -18.92
CA ARG A 74 2.12 -4.39 -17.74
C ARG A 74 3.14 -3.25 -17.64
N LEU A 75 4.40 -3.50 -17.98
CA LEU A 75 5.46 -2.49 -17.98
C LEU A 75 5.15 -1.35 -18.97
N VAL A 76 4.73 -1.69 -20.19
CA VAL A 76 4.29 -0.71 -21.19
C VAL A 76 3.13 0.12 -20.64
N ARG A 77 2.13 -0.53 -20.04
CA ARG A 77 0.99 0.16 -19.43
C ARG A 77 1.41 1.08 -18.27
N MET A 78 2.33 0.63 -17.41
CA MET A 78 2.87 1.46 -16.32
C MET A 78 3.57 2.70 -16.86
N GLY A 79 4.34 2.58 -17.94
CA GLY A 79 5.00 3.71 -18.58
C GLY A 79 4.00 4.78 -18.99
N LYS A 80 2.92 4.38 -19.68
CA LYS A 80 1.84 5.29 -20.09
C LYS A 80 1.15 5.95 -18.89
N GLU A 81 0.80 5.16 -17.86
CA GLU A 81 0.19 5.65 -16.62
C GLU A 81 1.09 6.68 -15.91
N ASN A 82 2.40 6.41 -15.82
CA ASN A 82 3.35 7.29 -15.15
C ASN A 82 3.56 8.61 -15.91
N ILE A 83 3.64 8.54 -17.24
CA ILE A 83 3.74 9.74 -18.10
C ILE A 83 2.47 10.59 -17.92
N ALA A 84 1.30 9.97 -17.98
CA ALA A 84 0.03 10.67 -17.79
C ALA A 84 -0.07 11.30 -16.38
N HIS A 85 0.42 10.62 -15.34
CA HIS A 85 0.43 11.19 -13.99
C HIS A 85 1.41 12.37 -13.86
N ARG A 86 2.58 12.31 -14.53
CA ARG A 86 3.61 13.34 -14.42
C ARG A 86 3.31 14.58 -15.27
N TRP A 87 2.78 14.38 -16.47
CA TRP A 87 2.62 15.42 -17.50
C TRP A 87 1.19 15.60 -17.98
N GLY A 88 0.24 14.80 -17.50
CA GLY A 88 -1.16 14.95 -17.85
C GLY A 88 -1.78 16.22 -17.25
N PRO A 89 -2.96 16.62 -17.74
CA PRO A 89 -3.66 17.79 -17.23
C PRO A 89 -3.90 17.62 -15.73
N ARG A 90 -3.48 18.61 -14.94
CA ARG A 90 -3.77 18.62 -13.50
C ARG A 90 -5.29 18.49 -13.34
N PRO A 91 -5.78 17.52 -12.55
CA PRO A 91 -7.21 17.40 -12.31
C PRO A 91 -7.70 18.73 -11.77
N GLN A 92 -8.59 19.36 -12.54
CA GLN A 92 -9.10 20.68 -12.21
C GLN A 92 -9.71 20.59 -10.83
N ALA A 93 -9.15 21.35 -9.87
CA ALA A 93 -9.62 21.35 -8.49
C ALA A 93 -11.14 21.52 -8.54
N ARG A 94 -11.89 20.54 -8.01
CA ARG A 94 -13.35 20.61 -7.95
C ARG A 94 -13.67 21.96 -7.29
N ARG A 95 -14.10 22.95 -8.08
CA ARG A 95 -14.52 24.27 -7.57
C ARG A 95 -15.62 23.94 -6.56
N LYS A 96 -15.32 24.13 -5.27
CA LYS A 96 -16.33 24.05 -4.21
C LYS A 96 -17.37 25.11 -4.59
N ARG A 97 -18.58 24.66 -4.91
CA ARG A 97 -19.76 25.52 -4.94
C ARG A 97 -20.16 25.83 -3.50
#